data_AF-A0AA43LU09-F1
#
_entry.id   AF-A0AA43LU09-F1
#
_cell.length_a   1.000
_cell.length_b   1.000
_cell.length_c   1.000
_cell.angle_alpha   90.00
_cell.angle_beta   90.00
_cell.angle_gamma   90.00
#
_symmetry.space_group_name_H-M   'P 1'
#
loop_
_entity.id
_entity.type
_entity.pdbx_description
1 polymer ?
#
loop_
_entity_poly.entity_id
_entity_poly.type
_entity_poly.pdbx_seq_one_letter_code
_entity_poly.pdbx_strand_id
1 'polypeptide(L)'
;MGLMIPFLWFFGVHGSTIIGGIMDPILTANTLDNQAILDVGKELTLGNGGHIVTKQFLDQFMTVTGAGMTIGIVIFCVFFAKSAKNKEIGRISSVPALFNINEPVLFGFPVTLNPMLVIPFMAMPTISGLILYFCQYIGIIPLFGGWQTALL
;
A
#
# COMPACT_ATOMS: atom_id res chain seq x y z
N MET A 1 -4.75 -7.53 -5.02
CA MET A 1 -3.98 -6.31 -5.36
C MET A 1 -2.54 -6.38 -4.89
N GLY A 2 -2.29 -6.83 -3.64
CA GLY A 2 -0.94 -6.94 -3.06
C GLY A 2 0.08 -7.77 -3.83
N LEU A 3 -0.32 -8.82 -4.56
CA LEU A 3 0.59 -9.57 -5.44
C LEU A 3 0.68 -9.00 -6.85
N MET A 4 -0.43 -8.48 -7.39
CA MET A 4 -0.52 -8.10 -8.80
C MET A 4 0.18 -6.76 -9.09
N ILE A 5 0.03 -5.78 -8.20
CA ILE A 5 0.68 -4.47 -8.36
C ILE A 5 2.22 -4.62 -8.41
N PRO A 6 2.86 -5.30 -7.44
CA PRO A 6 4.31 -5.46 -7.47
C PRO A 6 4.79 -6.41 -8.57
N PHE A 7 3.98 -7.40 -8.97
CA PHE A 7 4.27 -8.28 -10.10
C PHE A 7 4.34 -7.53 -11.43
N LEU A 8 3.47 -6.54 -11.65
CA LEU A 8 3.55 -5.69 -12.83
C LEU A 8 4.79 -4.79 -12.81
N TRP A 9 5.12 -4.24 -11.64
CA TRP A 9 6.35 -3.48 -11.44
C TRP A 9 7.62 -4.32 -11.63
N PHE A 10 7.57 -5.65 -11.43
CA PHE A 10 8.69 -6.53 -11.76
C PHE A 10 9.07 -6.48 -13.25
N PHE A 11 8.10 -6.28 -14.14
CA PHE A 11 8.33 -6.08 -15.59
C PHE A 11 8.56 -4.61 -15.97
N GLY A 12 8.64 -3.70 -15.00
CA GLY A 12 8.84 -2.27 -15.25
C GLY A 12 7.60 -1.53 -15.73
N VAL A 13 6.41 -2.12 -15.65
CA VAL A 13 5.15 -1.43 -15.95
C VAL A 13 4.50 -0.92 -14.66
N HIS A 14 3.83 0.23 -14.73
CA HIS A 14 3.28 0.91 -13.56
C HIS A 14 2.03 0.19 -13.01
N GLY A 15 2.25 -0.83 -12.18
CA GLY A 15 1.23 -1.75 -11.71
C GLY A 15 0.07 -1.07 -10.96
N SER A 16 0.36 -0.01 -10.20
CA SER A 16 -0.66 0.74 -9.46
C SER A 16 -1.67 1.41 -10.39
N THR A 17 -1.24 1.88 -11.57
CA THR A 17 -2.14 2.53 -12.54
C THR A 17 -3.00 1.51 -13.27
N ILE A 18 -2.39 0.39 -13.71
CA ILE A 18 -3.10 -0.66 -14.45
C ILE A 18 -4.17 -1.30 -13.55
N ILE A 19 -3.78 -1.68 -12.33
CA ILE A 19 -4.70 -2.32 -11.40
C ILE A 19 -5.69 -1.32 -10.81
N GLY A 20 -5.26 -0.07 -10.52
CA GLY A 20 -6.13 1.00 -10.08
C GLY A 20 -7.24 1.32 -11.09
N GLY A 21 -6.92 1.36 -12.39
CA GLY A 21 -7.92 1.59 -13.44
C GLY A 21 -9.07 0.57 -13.49
N ILE A 22 -8.88 -0.62 -12.90
CA ILE A 22 -9.90 -1.67 -12.80
C ILE A 22 -10.55 -1.69 -11.41
N MET A 23 -9.72 -1.58 -10.37
CA MET A 23 -10.16 -1.81 -8.99
C MET A 23 -10.69 -0.54 -8.30
N ASP A 24 -10.21 0.65 -8.66
CA ASP A 24 -10.56 1.90 -7.97
C ASP A 24 -12.08 2.18 -7.97
N PRO A 25 -12.84 1.95 -9.05
CA PRO A 25 -14.30 2.11 -9.02
C PRO A 25 -14.97 1.19 -7.99
N ILE A 26 -14.51 -0.06 -7.88
CA ILE A 26 -15.05 -1.05 -6.94
C ILE A 26 -14.71 -0.66 -5.50
N LEU A 27 -13.44 -0.29 -5.26
CA LEU A 27 -12.99 0.13 -3.93
C LEU A 27 -13.65 1.42 -3.48
N THR A 28 -13.90 2.35 -4.40
CA THR A 28 -14.61 3.60 -4.13
C THR A 28 -16.08 3.32 -3.82
N ALA A 29 -16.75 2.43 -4.56
CA ALA A 29 -18.10 2.01 -4.24
C ALA A 29 -18.21 1.44 -2.82
N ASN A 30 -17.32 0.50 -2.44
CA ASN A 30 -17.27 -0.04 -1.09
C ASN A 30 -17.05 1.04 -0.01
N THR A 31 -16.25 2.05 -0.34
CA THR A 31 -15.99 3.20 0.57
C THR A 31 -17.25 4.04 0.77
N LEU A 32 -18.00 4.29 -0.31
CA LEU A 32 -19.25 5.03 -0.28
C LEU A 32 -20.35 4.26 0.46
N ASP A 33 -20.44 2.94 0.27
CA ASP A 33 -21.40 2.09 1.00
C ASP A 33 -21.13 2.12 2.51
N ASN A 34 -19.85 2.08 2.91
CA ASN A 34 -19.48 2.26 4.31
C ASN A 34 -19.87 3.64 4.86
N GLN A 35 -19.68 4.69 4.06
CA GLN A 35 -20.08 6.05 4.46
C GLN A 35 -21.59 6.17 4.60
N ALA A 36 -22.37 5.57 3.69
CA ALA A 36 -23.82 5.60 3.74
C ALA A 36 -24.39 4.95 5.02
N ILE A 37 -23.75 3.90 5.54
CA ILE A 37 -24.12 3.28 6.84
C ILE A 37 -23.94 4.28 7.98
N LEU A 38 -22.82 5.00 7.99
CA LEU A 38 -22.53 6.02 9.00
C LEU A 38 -23.48 7.21 8.89
N ASP A 39 -23.83 7.64 7.68
CA ASP A 39 -24.70 8.80 7.42
C ASP A 39 -26.13 8.60 7.95
N VAL A 40 -26.61 7.35 7.99
CA VAL A 40 -27.91 6.99 8.60
C VAL A 40 -27.81 6.70 10.11
N GLY A 41 -26.67 6.97 10.73
CA GLY A 41 -26.44 6.80 12.16
C GLY A 41 -26.32 5.34 12.62
N LYS A 42 -26.13 4.40 11.69
CA LYS A 42 -25.88 2.99 12.04
C LYS A 42 -24.39 2.77 12.33
N GLU A 43 -24.12 1.82 13.23
CA GLU A 43 -22.76 1.39 13.49
C GLU A 43 -22.16 0.72 12.26
N LEU A 44 -20.95 1.13 11.86
CA LEU A 44 -20.26 0.54 10.72
C LEU A 44 -19.64 -0.82 11.10
N THR A 45 -20.38 -1.88 10.82
CA THR A 45 -19.98 -3.28 11.09
C THR A 45 -20.25 -4.15 9.88
N LEU A 46 -19.61 -5.33 9.82
CA LEU A 46 -19.90 -6.34 8.80
C LEU A 46 -21.37 -6.77 8.81
N GLY A 47 -21.99 -6.85 9.99
CA GLY A 47 -23.40 -7.22 10.15
C GLY A 47 -24.37 -6.19 9.56
N ASN A 48 -23.95 -4.92 9.50
CA ASN A 48 -24.72 -3.83 8.90
C ASN A 48 -24.39 -3.60 7.41
N GLY A 49 -23.65 -4.52 6.77
CA GLY A 49 -23.26 -4.43 5.36
C GLY A 49 -21.94 -3.72 5.10
N GLY A 50 -21.15 -3.43 6.14
CA GLY A 50 -19.85 -2.78 5.98
C GLY A 50 -18.83 -3.66 5.24
N HIS A 51 -17.95 -3.01 4.48
CA HIS A 51 -16.89 -3.60 3.69
C HIS A 51 -15.51 -3.38 4.32
N ILE A 52 -14.69 -4.43 4.36
CA ILE A 52 -13.28 -4.34 4.80
C ILE A 52 -12.40 -3.76 3.69
N VAL A 53 -12.54 -4.27 2.47
CA VAL A 53 -11.67 -3.93 1.35
C VAL A 53 -12.20 -2.67 0.65
N THR A 54 -11.72 -1.51 1.11
CA THR A 54 -12.08 -0.18 0.59
C THR A 54 -10.89 0.50 -0.10
N LYS A 55 -11.06 1.75 -0.57
CA LYS A 55 -9.96 2.51 -1.17
C LYS A 55 -8.85 2.79 -0.15
N GLN A 56 -9.22 3.10 1.09
CA GLN A 56 -8.32 3.34 2.21
C GLN A 56 -7.52 2.08 2.57
N PHE A 57 -8.16 0.91 2.51
CA PHE A 57 -7.50 -0.38 2.74
C PHE A 57 -6.31 -0.55 1.77
N LEU A 58 -6.50 -0.23 0.50
CA LEU A 58 -5.42 -0.25 -0.48
C LEU A 58 -4.39 0.85 -0.19
N ASP A 59 -4.81 2.11 -0.20
CA ASP A 59 -3.92 3.26 -0.24
C ASP A 59 -3.04 3.39 1.00
N GLN A 60 -3.64 3.20 2.18
CA GLN A 60 -2.98 3.48 3.46
C GLN A 60 -2.25 2.27 4.05
N PHE A 61 -2.55 1.05 3.59
CA PHE A 61 -2.00 -0.16 4.21
C PHE A 61 -1.37 -1.14 3.22
N MET A 62 -1.80 -1.19 1.97
CA MET A 62 -1.18 -2.08 0.98
C MET A 62 -0.15 -1.37 0.10
N THR A 63 -0.38 -0.11 -0.24
CA THR A 63 0.50 0.70 -1.12
C THR A 63 1.14 1.89 -0.40
N VAL A 64 1.16 1.86 0.94
CA VAL A 64 1.85 2.86 1.74
C VAL A 64 3.34 2.83 1.43
N THR A 65 3.93 3.98 1.16
CA THR A 65 5.31 4.17 0.66
C THR A 65 5.56 3.47 -0.68
N GLY A 66 4.51 3.39 -1.50
CA GLY A 66 4.49 2.93 -2.88
C GLY A 66 4.19 1.44 -3.05
N ALA A 67 4.37 0.93 -4.28
CA ALA A 67 3.91 -0.38 -4.74
C ALA A 67 4.36 -1.60 -3.91
N GLY A 68 5.44 -1.52 -3.13
CA GLY A 68 5.97 -2.65 -2.36
C GLY A 68 6.32 -2.33 -0.91
N MET A 69 5.77 -1.26 -0.35
CA MET A 69 6.06 -0.79 1.01
C MET A 69 7.56 -0.57 1.28
N THR A 70 8.16 0.32 0.50
CA THR A 70 9.62 0.49 0.44
C THR A 70 10.23 1.30 1.59
N ILE A 71 9.43 1.81 2.53
CA ILE A 71 9.96 2.61 3.64
C ILE A 71 11.04 1.88 4.45
N GLY A 72 10.90 0.56 4.63
CA GLY A 72 11.88 -0.23 5.37
C GLY A 72 13.28 -0.20 4.74
N ILE A 73 13.37 -0.31 3.40
CA ILE A 73 14.66 -0.23 2.71
C ILE A 73 15.19 1.21 2.68
N VAL A 74 14.33 2.22 2.63
CA VAL A 74 14.73 3.63 2.73
C VAL A 74 15.36 3.92 4.10
N ILE A 75 14.70 3.51 5.18
CA ILE A 75 15.23 3.64 6.55
C ILE A 75 16.58 2.91 6.67
N PHE A 76 16.67 1.68 6.15
CA PHE A 76 17.93 0.95 6.13
C PHE A 76 19.04 1.72 5.39
N CYS A 77 18.73 2.31 4.25
CA CYS A 77 19.69 3.05 3.44
C CYS A 77 20.16 4.36 4.09
N VAL A 78 19.28 5.05 4.80
CA VAL A 78 19.60 6.30 5.48
C VAL A 78 20.49 6.06 6.70
N PHE A 79 20.16 5.06 7.53
CA PHE A 79 20.79 4.90 8.84
C PHE A 79 21.86 3.79 8.90
N PHE A 80 21.73 2.73 8.10
CA PHE A 80 22.51 1.50 8.26
C PHE A 80 23.37 1.12 7.03
N ALA A 81 23.16 1.76 5.88
CA ALA A 81 23.95 1.45 4.69
C ALA A 81 25.43 1.78 4.86
N LYS A 82 26.29 0.86 4.41
CA LYS A 82 27.75 1.04 4.39
C LYS A 82 28.26 1.52 3.02
N SER A 83 27.65 1.06 1.93
CA SER A 83 28.09 1.41 0.57
C SER A 83 27.69 2.83 0.19
N ALA A 84 28.55 3.54 -0.53
CA ALA A 84 28.27 4.89 -1.03
C ALA A 84 27.00 4.90 -1.90
N LYS A 85 26.83 3.89 -2.76
CA LYS A 85 25.64 3.73 -3.60
C LYS A 85 24.34 3.67 -2.78
N ASN A 86 24.28 2.82 -1.75
CA ASN A 86 23.04 2.66 -0.99
C ASN A 86 22.75 3.90 -0.12
N LYS A 87 23.78 4.57 0.40
CA LYS A 87 23.61 5.86 1.09
C LYS A 87 23.02 6.92 0.16
N GLU A 88 23.49 6.99 -1.09
CA GLU A 88 22.94 7.94 -2.05
C GLU A 88 21.49 7.61 -2.40
N ILE A 89 21.16 6.32 -2.62
CA ILE A 89 19.78 5.88 -2.84
C ILE A 89 18.90 6.28 -1.64
N GLY A 90 19.37 6.06 -0.41
CA GLY A 90 18.65 6.48 0.80
C GLY A 90 18.39 7.98 0.84
N ARG A 91 19.40 8.79 0.49
CA ARG A 91 19.28 10.25 0.45
C ARG A 91 18.23 10.70 -0.55
N ILE A 92 18.31 10.25 -1.80
CA ILE A 92 17.37 10.67 -2.86
C ILE A 92 15.96 10.11 -2.68
N SER A 93 15.81 8.97 -1.99
CA SER A 93 14.50 8.32 -1.79
C SER A 93 13.80 8.75 -0.52
N SER A 94 14.51 9.32 0.46
CA SER A 94 13.96 9.67 1.78
C SER A 94 12.73 10.57 1.73
N VAL A 95 12.80 11.67 0.97
CA VAL A 95 11.70 12.62 0.84
C VAL A 95 10.55 12.06 -0.01
N PRO A 96 10.78 11.51 -1.22
CA PRO A 96 9.71 10.90 -2.03
C PRO A 96 8.93 9.81 -1.29
N ALA A 97 9.62 8.98 -0.49
CA ALA A 97 8.98 7.90 0.25
C ALA A 97 7.91 8.38 1.25
N LEU A 98 8.08 9.58 1.83
CA LEU A 98 7.08 10.20 2.72
C LEU A 98 5.79 10.58 1.99
N PHE A 99 5.86 10.76 0.67
CA PHE A 99 4.73 11.11 -0.19
C PHE A 99 4.23 9.90 -1.01
N ASN A 100 4.54 8.68 -0.58
CA ASN A 100 4.18 7.44 -1.27
C ASN A 100 4.82 7.26 -2.67
N ILE A 101 5.88 8.01 -2.98
CA ILE A 101 6.64 7.91 -4.23
C ILE A 101 7.85 7.01 -3.99
N ASN A 102 8.00 5.92 -4.75
CA ASN A 102 9.04 4.92 -4.52
C ASN A 102 9.91 4.57 -5.73
N GLU A 103 9.69 5.24 -6.86
CA GLU A 103 10.48 5.11 -8.08
C GLU A 103 12.00 5.27 -7.85
N PRO A 104 12.46 6.21 -7.00
CA PRO A 104 13.89 6.29 -6.66
C PRO A 104 14.45 5.00 -6.05
N VAL A 105 13.62 4.26 -5.29
CA VAL A 105 13.99 2.95 -4.74
C VAL A 105 13.92 1.87 -5.82
N LEU A 106 12.85 1.83 -6.60
CA LEU A 106 12.62 0.79 -7.62
C LEU A 106 13.61 0.82 -8.77
N PHE A 107 14.17 1.99 -9.06
CA PHE A 107 15.21 2.17 -10.08
C PHE A 107 16.62 2.24 -9.47
N GLY A 108 16.76 2.75 -8.25
CA GLY A 108 18.05 2.78 -7.54
C GLY A 108 18.51 1.38 -7.11
N PHE A 109 17.57 0.56 -6.63
CA PHE A 109 17.73 -0.87 -6.54
C PHE A 109 17.13 -1.48 -7.80
N PRO A 110 17.80 -2.42 -8.50
CA PRO A 110 17.21 -3.07 -9.65
C PRO A 110 16.14 -4.05 -9.14
N VAL A 111 14.95 -3.55 -8.75
CA VAL A 111 13.82 -4.38 -8.32
C VAL A 111 13.16 -5.02 -9.54
N THR A 112 13.09 -4.26 -10.63
CA THR A 112 12.70 -4.76 -11.96
C THR A 112 13.59 -5.92 -12.37
N LEU A 113 12.99 -7.03 -12.79
CA LEU A 113 13.68 -8.22 -13.27
C LEU A 113 14.68 -8.87 -12.29
N ASN A 114 14.58 -8.57 -10.99
CA ASN A 114 15.43 -9.17 -9.95
C ASN A 114 14.63 -10.12 -9.06
N PRO A 115 14.78 -11.45 -9.24
CA PRO A 115 14.02 -12.45 -8.49
C PRO A 115 14.27 -12.42 -6.97
N MET A 116 15.42 -11.92 -6.51
CA MET A 116 15.68 -11.84 -5.07
C MET A 116 14.89 -10.70 -4.41
N LEU A 117 14.72 -9.58 -5.11
CA LEU A 117 13.99 -8.42 -4.59
C LEU A 117 12.48 -8.51 -4.84
N VAL A 118 12.03 -9.23 -5.89
CA VAL A 118 10.61 -9.36 -6.19
C VAL A 118 9.83 -10.09 -5.09
N ILE A 119 10.45 -11.08 -4.44
CA ILE A 119 9.80 -11.85 -3.37
C ILE A 119 9.41 -10.96 -2.19
N PRO A 120 10.33 -10.23 -1.52
CA PRO A 120 9.95 -9.32 -0.45
C PRO A 120 9.06 -8.18 -0.95
N PHE A 121 9.27 -7.70 -2.18
CA PHE A 121 8.48 -6.63 -2.78
C PHE A 121 7.01 -7.01 -3.00
N MET A 122 6.72 -8.29 -3.33
CA MET A 122 5.36 -8.83 -3.43
C MET A 122 4.77 -9.26 -2.08
N ALA A 123 5.61 -9.78 -1.19
CA ALA A 123 5.18 -10.30 0.10
C ALA A 123 4.71 -9.19 1.03
N MET A 124 5.43 -8.06 1.12
CA MET A 124 5.14 -7.01 2.10
C MET A 124 3.73 -6.40 1.96
N PRO A 125 3.28 -5.95 0.76
CA PRO A 125 1.90 -5.48 0.58
C PRO A 125 0.85 -6.52 0.92
N THR A 126 1.14 -7.79 0.61
CA THR A 126 0.22 -8.90 0.83
C THR A 126 0.09 -9.20 2.31
N ILE A 127 1.21 -9.27 3.04
CA ILE A 127 1.24 -9.48 4.49
C ILE A 127 0.51 -8.33 5.20
N SER A 128 0.80 -7.07 4.81
CA SER A 128 0.14 -5.90 5.40
C SER A 128 -1.37 -5.93 5.19
N GLY A 129 -1.83 -6.23 3.97
CA GLY A 129 -3.25 -6.38 3.67
C GLY A 129 -3.91 -7.53 4.44
N LEU A 130 -3.26 -8.68 4.57
CA LEU A 130 -3.78 -9.82 5.35
C LEU A 130 -3.91 -9.45 6.83
N ILE A 131 -2.89 -8.84 7.42
CA ILE A 131 -2.92 -8.40 8.82
C ILE A 131 -4.09 -7.44 9.03
N LEU A 132 -4.20 -6.40 8.21
CA LEU A 132 -5.30 -5.43 8.33
C LEU A 132 -6.66 -6.11 8.17
N TYR A 133 -6.82 -6.97 7.17
CA TYR A 133 -8.07 -7.68 6.91
C TYR A 133 -8.52 -8.47 8.14
N PHE A 134 -7.62 -9.26 8.73
CA PHE A 134 -7.95 -10.04 9.92
C PHE A 134 -8.20 -9.16 11.14
N CYS A 135 -7.41 -8.10 11.35
CA CYS A 135 -7.64 -7.13 12.42
C CYS A 135 -9.01 -6.46 12.32
N GLN A 136 -9.49 -6.13 11.12
CA GLN A 136 -10.82 -5.57 10.90
C GLN A 136 -11.93 -6.61 11.03
N TYR A 137 -11.68 -7.83 10.53
CA TYR A 137 -12.63 -8.94 10.62
C TYR A 137 -12.96 -9.34 12.06
N ILE A 138 -11.95 -9.37 12.94
CA ILE A 138 -12.13 -9.73 14.36
C ILE A 138 -12.41 -8.51 15.26
N GLY A 139 -12.52 -7.31 14.69
CA GLY A 139 -12.91 -6.09 15.41
C GLY A 139 -11.80 -5.42 16.24
N ILE A 140 -10.52 -5.73 16.02
CA ILE A 140 -9.39 -5.01 16.64
C ILE A 140 -9.25 -3.61 16.05
N ILE A 141 -9.47 -3.47 14.74
CA ILE A 141 -9.44 -2.20 14.01
C ILE A 141 -10.84 -1.96 13.44
N PRO A 142 -11.42 -0.75 13.56
CA PRO A 142 -12.70 -0.45 12.95
C PRO A 142 -12.65 -0.49 11.41
N LEU A 143 -13.80 -0.72 10.79
CA LEU A 143 -13.93 -0.57 9.34
C LEU A 143 -13.74 0.90 8.94
N PHE A 144 -13.23 1.13 7.73
CA PHE A 144 -13.01 2.49 7.25
C PHE A 144 -14.28 3.08 6.63
N GLY A 145 -14.65 4.28 7.07
CA GLY A 145 -15.67 5.11 6.40
C GLY A 145 -15.11 5.86 5.18
N GLY A 146 -15.79 6.93 4.78
CA GLY A 146 -15.42 7.77 3.63
C GLY A 146 -14.26 8.73 3.87
N TRP A 147 -13.85 8.95 5.13
CA TRP A 147 -12.73 9.82 5.45
C TRP A 147 -11.41 9.16 5.03
N GLN A 148 -10.80 9.66 3.96
CA GLN A 148 -9.41 9.36 3.65
C GLN A 148 -8.54 10.13 4.66
N THR A 149 -8.15 9.49 5.77
CA THR A 149 -7.03 10.01 6.54
C THR A 149 -5.78 9.83 5.69
N ALA A 150 -5.37 10.89 5.00
CA ALA A 150 -4.02 11.00 4.54
C ALA A 150 -3.12 10.89 5.79
N LEU A 151 -2.10 10.04 5.73
CA LEU A 151 -1.00 10.08 6.71
C LEU A 151 -0.13 11.35 6.56
N LEU A 152 -0.70 12.44 6.01
CA LEU A 152 -0.25 13.84 6.03
C LEU A 152 -1.47 14.77 5.87
#